data_AF-A0A1T4QKV7-F1
#
_entry.id   AF-A0A1T4QKV7-F1
#
_cell.length_a   1.000
_cell.length_b   1.000
_cell.length_c   1.000
_cell.angle_alpha   90.00
_cell.angle_beta   90.00
_cell.angle_gamma   90.00
#
_symmetry.space_group_name_H-M   'P 1'
#
loop_
_entity.id
_entity.type
_entity.pdbx_description
1 polymer ?
#
loop_
_entity_poly.entity_id
_entity_poly.type
_entity_poly.pdbx_seq_one_letter_code
_entity_poly.pdbx_strand_id
1 'polypeptide(L)'
;MKAGKPKSSAVYVREFRARMREAGLVKKDVWIRPEYARDLAAAEQRFRQIPGTATTAASAPAQRDDAAATPGWTLPSLQHALETSPLVQSGGIEVHRSEGADPTLRLVMREYGDLPVFIAVGGWQIVVQVLMWPVDHVTDPAAFNAHVLRTHKLLPLTTMGIEPVAGVASYIMFGSLGTQSSLADILFEIDTLAENVIACVDAYGFFLRDDVLPQDETRP
;
A
#
# COMPACT_ATOMS: atom_id res chain seq x y z
N MET A 1 14.22 -16.98 -36.23
CA MET A 1 14.86 -17.18 -34.90
C MET A 1 13.75 -17.33 -33.87
N LYS A 2 13.61 -18.48 -33.20
CA LYS A 2 12.59 -18.65 -32.14
C LYS A 2 13.08 -17.94 -30.88
N ALA A 3 12.42 -16.87 -30.46
CA ALA A 3 12.67 -16.24 -29.17
C ALA A 3 12.45 -17.28 -28.06
N GLY A 4 13.46 -17.53 -27.22
CA GLY A 4 13.34 -18.42 -26.07
C GLY A 4 12.25 -17.90 -25.12
N LYS A 5 11.45 -18.82 -24.55
CA LYS A 5 10.42 -18.44 -23.56
C LYS A 5 11.06 -17.63 -22.43
N PRO A 6 10.46 -16.50 -22.00
CA PRO A 6 11.01 -15.69 -20.92
C PRO A 6 11.07 -16.51 -19.62
N LYS A 7 12.17 -16.39 -18.88
CA LYS A 7 12.31 -17.02 -17.56
C LYS A 7 11.27 -16.42 -16.62
N SER A 8 10.52 -17.27 -15.92
CA SER A 8 9.62 -16.83 -14.84
C SER A 8 10.43 -16.26 -13.67
N SER A 9 9.90 -15.26 -12.96
CA SER A 9 10.48 -14.71 -11.71
C SER A 9 10.82 -15.79 -10.69
N ALA A 10 10.04 -16.87 -10.64
CA ALA A 10 10.28 -18.04 -9.80
C ALA A 10 11.64 -18.71 -10.07
N VAL A 11 12.11 -18.68 -11.33
CA VAL A 11 13.43 -19.22 -11.71
C VAL A 11 14.53 -18.37 -11.07
N TYR A 12 14.43 -17.04 -11.11
CA TYR A 12 15.40 -16.14 -10.50
C TYR A 12 15.43 -16.26 -8.97
N VAL A 13 14.27 -16.40 -8.32
CA VAL A 13 14.18 -16.63 -6.86
C VAL A 13 14.83 -17.97 -6.50
N ARG A 14 14.60 -19.02 -7.30
CA ARG A 14 15.22 -20.33 -7.10
C ARG A 14 16.74 -20.27 -7.27
N GLU A 15 17.23 -19.62 -8.34
CA GLU A 15 18.65 -19.41 -8.60
C GLU A 15 19.32 -18.59 -7.49
N PHE A 16 18.67 -17.52 -7.00
CA PHE A 16 19.14 -16.75 -5.86
C PHE A 16 19.26 -17.60 -4.59
N ARG A 17 18.23 -18.39 -4.25
CA ARG A 17 18.27 -19.32 -3.11
C ARG A 17 19.35 -20.40 -3.29
N ALA A 18 19.59 -20.84 -4.52
CA ALA A 18 20.66 -21.79 -4.84
C ALA A 18 22.04 -21.18 -4.59
N ARG A 19 22.31 -19.97 -5.10
CA ARG A 19 23.57 -19.24 -4.82
C ARG A 19 23.79 -19.01 -3.33
N MET A 20 22.74 -18.65 -2.60
CA MET A 20 22.84 -18.48 -1.14
C MET A 20 23.22 -19.79 -0.45
N ARG A 21 22.64 -20.93 -0.87
CA ARG A 21 23.01 -22.26 -0.35
C ARG A 21 24.42 -22.70 -0.76
N GLU A 22 24.84 -22.44 -1.99
CA GLU A 22 26.21 -22.71 -2.48
C GLU A 22 27.25 -21.90 -1.72
N ALA A 23 26.91 -20.67 -1.32
CA ALA A 23 27.72 -19.85 -0.42
C ALA A 23 27.68 -20.32 1.05
N GLY A 24 27.07 -21.47 1.35
CA GLY A 24 26.96 -22.04 2.69
C GLY A 24 25.92 -21.35 3.59
N LEU A 25 25.14 -20.42 3.05
CA LEU A 25 24.13 -19.67 3.80
C LEU A 25 22.82 -20.47 3.89
N VAL A 26 22.27 -20.54 5.09
CA VAL A 26 20.99 -21.18 5.39
C VAL A 26 19.97 -20.11 5.76
N LYS A 27 18.79 -20.14 5.14
CA LYS A 27 17.70 -19.22 5.49
C LYS A 27 17.27 -19.45 6.94
N LYS A 28 17.16 -18.38 7.72
CA LYS A 28 16.56 -18.36 9.05
C LYS A 28 15.38 -17.39 9.05
N ASP A 29 14.23 -17.85 9.51
CA ASP A 29 13.05 -17.02 9.75
C ASP A 29 13.01 -16.70 11.24
N VAL A 30 12.81 -15.43 11.60
CA VAL A 30 12.89 -14.92 12.98
C VAL A 30 11.71 -13.99 13.24
N TRP A 31 11.11 -14.10 14.42
CA TRP A 31 10.11 -13.14 14.91
C TRP A 31 10.79 -12.18 15.89
N ILE A 32 10.76 -10.90 15.58
CA ILE A 32 11.38 -9.85 16.41
C ILE A 32 10.40 -8.69 16.59
N ARG A 33 10.62 -7.86 17.62
CA ARG A 33 9.91 -6.58 17.74
C ARG A 33 10.41 -5.59 16.67
N PRO A 34 9.54 -4.70 16.14
CA PRO A 34 9.92 -3.77 15.07
C PRO A 34 11.12 -2.87 15.39
N GLU A 35 11.29 -2.47 16.65
CA GLU A 35 12.39 -1.63 17.12
C GLU A 35 13.78 -2.23 16.89
N TYR A 36 13.90 -3.56 16.77
CA TYR A 36 15.19 -4.26 16.57
C TYR A 36 15.49 -4.61 15.12
N ALA A 37 14.71 -4.13 14.14
CA ALA A 37 14.89 -4.47 12.73
C ALA A 37 16.28 -4.09 12.19
N ARG A 38 16.81 -2.92 12.61
CA ARG A 38 18.15 -2.46 12.21
C ARG A 38 19.25 -3.34 12.78
N ASP A 39 19.12 -3.73 14.05
CA ASP A 39 20.10 -4.60 14.72
C ASP A 39 20.13 -5.99 14.10
N LEU A 40 18.96 -6.55 13.75
CA LEU A 40 18.87 -7.83 13.05
C LEU A 40 19.52 -7.75 11.67
N ALA A 41 19.30 -6.67 10.91
CA ALA A 41 19.95 -6.47 9.62
C ALA A 41 21.48 -6.37 9.75
N ALA A 42 21.98 -5.61 10.73
CA ALA A 42 23.41 -5.47 10.99
C ALA A 42 24.06 -6.78 11.47
N ALA A 43 23.35 -7.57 12.28
CA ALA A 43 23.79 -8.90 12.69
C ALA A 43 23.83 -9.87 11.51
N GLU A 44 22.78 -9.90 10.69
CA GLU A 44 22.67 -10.73 9.50
C GLU A 44 23.82 -10.46 8.51
N GLN A 45 24.14 -9.19 8.28
CA GLN A 45 25.23 -8.80 7.40
C GLN A 45 26.60 -9.24 7.93
N ARG A 46 26.82 -9.17 9.24
CA ARG A 46 28.03 -9.72 9.88
C ARG A 46 28.11 -11.23 9.73
N PHE A 47 27.00 -11.94 9.92
CA PHE A 47 26.95 -13.41 9.82
C PHE A 47 27.13 -13.94 8.39
N ARG A 48 26.88 -13.11 7.37
CA ARG A 48 27.16 -13.45 5.97
C ARG A 48 28.64 -13.43 5.60
N GLN A 49 29.51 -12.85 6.44
CA GLN A 49 30.95 -12.77 6.17
C GLN A 49 31.63 -14.11 6.49
N ILE A 50 32.48 -14.61 5.57
CA ILE A 50 33.24 -15.85 5.78
C ILE A 50 34.39 -15.56 6.76
N PRO A 51 34.51 -16.28 7.89
CA PRO A 51 35.63 -16.11 8.82
C PRO A 51 36.98 -16.25 8.10
N GLY A 52 37.83 -15.24 8.19
CA GLY A 52 39.20 -15.26 7.62
C GLY A 52 39.38 -14.70 6.20
N THR A 53 38.33 -14.19 5.55
CA THR A 53 38.43 -13.53 4.21
C THR A 53 38.42 -12.01 4.27
N ALA A 54 38.57 -11.41 5.45
CA ALA A 54 38.66 -9.97 5.60
C ALA A 54 39.95 -9.45 4.94
N THR A 55 39.85 -9.03 3.69
CA THR A 55 40.73 -7.96 3.20
C THR A 55 40.45 -6.74 4.07
N THR A 56 41.49 -6.28 4.74
CA THR A 56 41.53 -5.03 5.49
C THR A 56 41.17 -3.87 4.57
N ALA A 57 39.89 -3.53 4.51
CA ALA A 57 39.41 -2.22 4.10
C ALA A 57 38.76 -1.58 5.33
N ALA A 58 39.61 -0.82 6.03
CA ALA A 58 39.32 0.32 6.87
C ALA A 58 38.02 0.30 7.70
N SER A 59 38.24 0.24 9.02
CA SER A 59 37.42 0.89 10.03
C SER A 59 36.88 2.24 9.54
N ALA A 60 35.55 2.38 9.53
CA ALA A 60 34.92 3.62 9.91
C ALA A 60 33.92 3.26 11.02
N PRO A 61 34.12 3.71 12.27
CA PRO A 61 33.00 3.80 13.18
C PRO A 61 32.16 4.94 12.63
N ALA A 62 31.17 4.63 11.80
CA ALA A 62 30.06 5.54 11.62
C ALA A 62 29.24 5.47 12.91
N GLN A 63 29.77 6.10 13.96
CA GLN A 63 28.97 6.81 14.93
C GLN A 63 28.25 7.88 14.11
N ARG A 64 27.18 7.47 13.43
CA ARG A 64 26.16 8.43 13.01
C ARG A 64 25.46 8.77 14.30
N ASP A 65 25.62 10.02 14.68
CA ASP A 65 24.79 10.68 15.64
C ASP A 65 23.36 10.14 15.53
N ASP A 66 22.81 9.77 16.69
CA ASP A 66 21.38 9.68 16.92
C ASP A 66 20.74 11.07 16.71
N ALA A 67 20.87 11.62 15.50
CA ALA A 67 20.02 12.69 15.02
C ALA A 67 18.63 12.07 14.97
N ALA A 68 17.87 12.33 16.04
CA ALA A 68 16.51 11.89 16.29
C ALA A 68 15.82 11.46 15.01
N ALA A 69 15.69 10.13 14.80
CA ALA A 69 14.86 9.64 13.72
C ALA A 69 13.49 10.29 13.93
N THR A 70 13.09 11.17 13.00
CA THR A 70 11.80 11.85 13.11
C THR A 70 10.75 10.76 13.32
N PRO A 71 9.99 10.79 14.43
CA PRO A 71 8.99 9.77 14.68
C PRO A 71 8.05 9.77 13.49
N GLY A 72 7.87 8.60 12.87
CA GLY A 72 6.93 8.46 11.75
C GLY A 72 5.51 8.79 12.19
N TRP A 73 4.64 8.99 11.20
CA TRP A 73 3.23 9.22 11.43
C TRP A 73 2.62 8.15 12.34
N THR A 74 1.88 8.62 13.33
CA THR A 74 0.93 7.83 14.11
C THR A 74 -0.47 8.26 13.68
N LEU A 75 -1.49 7.42 13.88
CA LEU A 75 -2.86 7.81 13.53
C LEU A 75 -3.29 9.15 14.17
N PRO A 76 -3.03 9.42 15.48
CA PRO A 76 -3.36 10.72 16.08
C PRO A 76 -2.55 11.89 15.52
N SER A 77 -1.24 11.71 15.26
CA SER A 77 -0.43 12.81 14.72
C SER A 77 -0.80 13.14 13.28
N LEU A 78 -1.15 12.13 12.48
CA LEU A 78 -1.65 12.32 11.12
C LEU A 78 -3.03 12.99 11.11
N GLN A 79 -3.94 12.57 11.98
CA GLN A 79 -5.25 13.23 12.13
C GLN A 79 -5.09 14.73 12.40
N HIS A 80 -4.27 15.10 13.38
CA HIS A 80 -4.03 16.49 13.73
C HIS A 80 -3.40 17.28 12.58
N ALA A 81 -2.47 16.68 11.85
CA ALA A 81 -1.85 17.30 10.67
C ALA A 81 -2.85 17.51 9.52
N LEU A 82 -3.78 16.56 9.31
CA LEU A 82 -4.85 16.70 8.32
C LEU A 82 -5.82 17.80 8.72
N GLU A 83 -6.28 17.83 9.97
CA GLU A 83 -7.21 18.84 10.51
C GLU A 83 -6.65 20.27 10.44
N THR A 84 -5.32 20.42 10.51
CA THR A 84 -4.64 21.71 10.38
C THR A 84 -4.34 22.11 8.93
N SER A 85 -4.60 21.24 7.96
CA SER A 85 -4.39 21.52 6.54
C SER A 85 -5.45 22.49 5.97
N PRO A 86 -5.10 23.32 4.96
CA PRO A 86 -6.05 24.22 4.32
C PRO A 86 -7.28 23.51 3.71
N LEU A 87 -7.12 22.27 3.23
CA LEU A 87 -8.20 21.47 2.64
C LEU A 87 -9.30 21.13 3.66
N VAL A 88 -8.90 20.76 4.88
CA VAL A 88 -9.87 20.49 5.96
C VAL A 88 -10.45 21.81 6.50
N GLN A 89 -9.63 22.84 6.68
CA GLN A 89 -10.09 24.14 7.19
C GLN A 89 -11.08 24.85 6.25
N SER A 90 -10.95 24.65 4.94
CA SER A 90 -11.90 25.15 3.94
C SER A 90 -13.19 24.32 3.83
N GLY A 91 -13.25 23.17 4.51
CA GLY A 91 -14.41 22.27 4.50
C GLY A 91 -14.46 21.30 3.31
N GLY A 92 -13.40 21.22 2.49
CA GLY A 92 -13.32 20.28 1.36
C GLY A 92 -13.18 18.82 1.81
N ILE A 93 -12.63 18.60 3.00
CA ILE A 93 -12.47 17.27 3.62
C ILE A 93 -12.97 17.31 5.06
N GLU A 94 -13.86 16.38 5.43
CA GLU A 94 -14.22 16.13 6.82
C GLU A 94 -13.44 14.92 7.36
N VAL A 95 -12.87 15.02 8.56
CA VAL A 95 -12.06 13.96 9.15
C VAL A 95 -12.77 13.39 10.39
N HIS A 96 -12.96 12.07 10.41
CA HIS A 96 -13.48 11.34 11.55
C HIS A 96 -12.51 10.25 11.96
N ARG A 97 -12.30 10.09 13.25
CA ARG A 97 -11.55 8.95 13.78
C ARG A 97 -12.50 7.90 14.32
N SER A 98 -12.30 6.64 13.93
CA SER A 98 -12.93 5.50 14.58
C SER A 98 -12.00 5.01 15.70
N GLU A 99 -12.55 4.90 16.91
CA GLU A 99 -11.90 4.23 18.03
C GLU A 99 -12.35 2.76 18.10
N GLY A 100 -11.45 1.87 18.52
CA GLY A 100 -11.75 0.44 18.59
C GLY A 100 -10.51 -0.44 18.43
N ALA A 101 -10.73 -1.74 18.17
CA ALA A 101 -9.67 -2.71 17.95
C ALA A 101 -8.83 -2.39 16.69
N ASP A 102 -9.48 -1.84 15.66
CA ASP A 102 -8.86 -1.44 14.39
C ASP A 102 -9.02 0.08 14.19
N PRO A 103 -8.13 0.90 14.79
CA PRO A 103 -8.24 2.35 14.72
C PRO A 103 -7.94 2.85 13.31
N THR A 104 -8.86 3.65 12.76
CA THR A 104 -8.80 4.17 11.39
C THR A 104 -9.28 5.62 11.34
N LEU A 105 -8.80 6.38 10.36
CA LEU A 105 -9.38 7.67 9.99
C LEU A 105 -10.31 7.46 8.80
N ARG A 106 -11.50 8.04 8.86
CA ARG A 106 -12.43 8.16 7.73
C ARG A 106 -12.48 9.62 7.32
N LEU A 107 -12.08 9.89 6.09
CA LEU A 107 -12.16 11.17 5.44
C LEU A 107 -13.39 11.17 4.54
N VAL A 108 -14.16 12.26 4.54
CA VAL A 108 -15.26 12.48 3.60
C VAL A 108 -14.82 13.56 2.64
N MET A 109 -14.55 13.16 1.40
CA MET A 109 -14.06 14.02 0.32
C MET A 109 -15.25 14.75 -0.32
N ARG A 110 -15.55 15.98 0.10
CA ARG A 110 -16.76 16.72 -0.30
C ARG A 110 -16.82 17.00 -1.80
N GLU A 111 -15.68 17.35 -2.39
CA GLU A 111 -15.58 17.64 -3.83
C GLU A 111 -15.76 16.40 -4.71
N TYR A 112 -15.67 15.20 -4.13
CA TYR A 112 -15.81 13.91 -4.81
C TYR A 112 -17.17 13.24 -4.49
N GLY A 113 -18.21 14.03 -4.23
CA GLY A 113 -19.54 13.51 -3.93
C GLY A 113 -19.61 12.79 -2.58
N ASP A 114 -18.97 13.35 -1.56
CA ASP A 114 -18.85 12.78 -0.22
C ASP A 114 -18.17 11.39 -0.18
N LEU A 115 -17.21 11.15 -1.09
CA LEU A 115 -16.48 9.88 -1.18
C LEU A 115 -15.78 9.55 0.15
N PRO A 116 -16.06 8.38 0.77
CA PRO A 116 -15.38 7.96 1.99
C PRO A 116 -14.00 7.35 1.69
N VAL A 117 -12.95 7.99 2.19
CA VAL A 117 -11.57 7.47 2.15
C VAL A 117 -11.15 7.04 3.55
N PHE A 118 -10.54 5.87 3.67
CA PHE A 118 -10.08 5.31 4.94
C PHE A 118 -8.56 5.31 5.01
N ILE A 119 -8.01 5.73 6.14
CA ILE A 119 -6.57 5.71 6.40
C ILE A 119 -6.29 4.84 7.62
N ALA A 120 -5.40 3.87 7.43
CA ALA A 120 -4.83 3.05 8.49
C ALA A 120 -3.33 3.32 8.58
N VAL A 121 -2.81 3.37 9.81
CA VAL A 121 -1.39 3.56 10.09
C VAL A 121 -0.89 2.37 10.90
N GLY A 122 0.07 1.62 10.36
CA GLY A 122 0.57 0.39 10.97
C GLY A 122 2.05 0.17 10.71
N GLY A 123 2.84 0.02 11.78
CA GLY A 123 4.28 -0.19 11.69
C GLY A 123 4.99 0.92 10.91
N TRP A 124 5.46 0.61 9.71
CA TRP A 124 6.18 1.53 8.82
C TRP A 124 5.34 2.02 7.63
N GLN A 125 4.06 1.64 7.58
CA GLN A 125 3.20 1.87 6.42
C GLN A 125 1.96 2.69 6.81
N ILE A 126 1.55 3.53 5.88
CA ILE A 126 0.24 4.18 5.83
C ILE A 126 -0.49 3.55 4.64
N VAL A 127 -1.71 3.08 4.86
CA VAL A 127 -2.59 2.61 3.79
C VAL A 127 -3.74 3.59 3.67
N VAL A 128 -3.98 4.07 2.45
CA VAL A 128 -5.11 4.94 2.10
C VAL A 128 -5.99 4.13 1.16
N GLN A 129 -7.26 3.93 1.50
CA GLN A 129 -8.14 3.04 0.74
C GLN A 129 -9.57 3.56 0.61
N VAL A 130 -10.24 3.14 -0.45
CA VAL A 130 -11.66 3.36 -0.72
C VAL A 130 -12.31 2.00 -0.94
N LEU A 131 -13.46 1.81 -0.30
CA LEU A 131 -14.33 0.67 -0.58
C LEU A 131 -15.05 0.92 -1.91
N MET A 132 -14.94 -0.03 -2.83
CA MET A 132 -15.65 0.01 -4.11
C MET A 132 -17.00 -0.69 -3.95
N TRP A 133 -17.10 -1.95 -4.37
CA TRP A 133 -18.33 -2.74 -4.34
C TRP A 133 -18.05 -4.20 -3.94
N PRO A 134 -19.03 -4.91 -3.38
CA PRO A 134 -18.96 -6.36 -3.18
C PRO A 134 -18.56 -7.12 -4.46
N VAL A 135 -17.82 -8.21 -4.31
CA VAL A 135 -17.48 -9.09 -5.43
C VAL A 135 -18.74 -9.63 -6.11
N ASP A 136 -19.77 -9.90 -5.30
CA ASP A 136 -21.06 -10.39 -5.77
C ASP A 136 -21.86 -9.35 -6.57
N HIS A 137 -21.41 -8.09 -6.67
CA HIS A 137 -22.02 -7.08 -7.54
C HIS A 137 -21.46 -7.11 -8.97
N VAL A 138 -20.44 -7.94 -9.22
CA VAL A 138 -19.83 -8.12 -10.55
C VAL A 138 -20.43 -9.33 -11.24
N THR A 139 -20.80 -9.19 -12.51
CA THR A 139 -21.44 -10.27 -13.30
C THR A 139 -20.50 -11.44 -13.54
N ASP A 140 -19.26 -11.16 -13.94
CA ASP A 140 -18.19 -12.15 -14.10
C ASP A 140 -16.91 -11.65 -13.39
N PRO A 141 -16.73 -12.02 -12.11
CA PRO A 141 -15.55 -11.61 -11.34
C PRO A 141 -14.23 -12.07 -11.97
N ALA A 142 -14.21 -13.22 -12.66
CA ALA A 142 -12.98 -13.72 -13.28
C ALA A 142 -12.57 -12.87 -14.48
N ALA A 143 -13.53 -12.52 -15.35
CA ALA A 143 -13.29 -11.62 -16.47
C ALA A 143 -12.92 -10.21 -15.99
N PHE A 144 -13.62 -9.68 -14.99
CA PHE A 144 -13.32 -8.38 -14.39
C PHE A 144 -11.91 -8.35 -13.79
N ASN A 145 -11.54 -9.32 -12.93
CA ASN A 145 -10.20 -9.40 -12.35
C ASN A 145 -9.12 -9.45 -13.43
N ALA A 146 -9.34 -10.23 -14.49
CA ALA A 146 -8.41 -10.33 -15.59
C ALA A 146 -8.33 -9.02 -16.41
N HIS A 147 -9.41 -8.24 -16.47
CA HIS A 147 -9.43 -6.92 -17.09
C HIS A 147 -8.62 -5.93 -16.25
N VAL A 148 -8.95 -5.79 -14.96
CA VAL A 148 -8.24 -4.94 -13.98
C VAL A 148 -6.75 -5.18 -14.04
N LEU A 149 -6.29 -6.44 -14.00
CA LEU A 149 -4.86 -6.76 -14.06
C LEU A 149 -4.17 -6.28 -15.35
N ARG A 150 -4.89 -6.25 -16.47
CA ARG A 150 -4.36 -5.77 -17.77
C ARG A 150 -4.37 -4.25 -17.90
N THR A 151 -5.30 -3.58 -17.22
CA THR A 151 -5.52 -2.14 -17.31
C THR A 151 -4.99 -1.36 -16.12
N HIS A 152 -4.54 -2.00 -15.03
CA HIS A 152 -4.15 -1.32 -13.79
C HIS A 152 -3.11 -0.21 -13.98
N LYS A 153 -2.20 -0.34 -14.97
CA LYS A 153 -1.21 0.68 -15.33
C LYS A 153 -1.82 2.03 -15.76
N LEU A 154 -3.11 2.07 -16.06
CA LEU A 154 -3.87 3.26 -16.43
C LEU A 154 -4.39 4.03 -15.20
N LEU A 155 -4.31 3.42 -14.00
CA LEU A 155 -4.67 4.02 -12.72
C LEU A 155 -3.37 4.23 -11.90
N PRO A 156 -2.65 5.34 -12.13
CA PRO A 156 -1.33 5.55 -11.53
C PRO A 156 -1.43 5.64 -10.01
N LEU A 157 -0.44 5.11 -9.29
CA LEU A 157 -0.32 5.21 -7.83
C LEU A 157 -1.50 4.58 -7.05
N THR A 158 -2.33 3.78 -7.71
CA THR A 158 -3.42 3.05 -7.06
C THR A 158 -3.37 1.59 -7.44
N THR A 159 -3.68 0.75 -6.47
CA THR A 159 -3.84 -0.69 -6.63
C THR A 159 -5.30 -1.07 -6.34
N MET A 160 -5.78 -2.15 -6.94
CA MET A 160 -7.07 -2.74 -6.59
C MET A 160 -6.84 -4.10 -5.93
N GLY A 161 -7.60 -4.37 -4.87
CA GLY A 161 -7.57 -5.62 -4.12
C GLY A 161 -8.97 -6.14 -3.83
N ILE A 162 -9.03 -7.31 -3.21
CA ILE A 162 -10.26 -7.88 -2.63
C ILE A 162 -10.00 -8.11 -1.15
N GLU A 163 -10.84 -7.53 -0.30
CA GLU A 163 -10.76 -7.65 1.15
C GLU A 163 -12.14 -7.98 1.75
N PRO A 164 -12.19 -8.70 2.89
CA PRO A 164 -13.43 -8.91 3.61
C PRO A 164 -13.82 -7.65 4.38
N VAL A 165 -14.90 -6.98 3.98
CA VAL A 165 -15.48 -5.84 4.69
C VAL A 165 -16.75 -6.29 5.40
N ALA A 166 -16.72 -6.31 6.74
CA ALA A 166 -17.80 -6.85 7.58
C ALA A 166 -18.23 -8.28 7.16
N GLY A 167 -17.28 -9.10 6.72
CA GLY A 167 -17.52 -10.47 6.25
C GLY A 167 -17.91 -10.60 4.78
N VAL A 168 -18.07 -9.50 4.04
CA VAL A 168 -18.39 -9.49 2.61
C VAL A 168 -17.13 -9.24 1.80
N ALA A 169 -16.79 -10.18 0.91
CA ALA A 169 -15.69 -10.00 -0.02
C ALA A 169 -15.99 -8.81 -0.95
N SER A 170 -15.17 -7.77 -0.88
CA SER A 170 -15.41 -6.51 -1.58
C SER A 170 -14.14 -6.05 -2.28
N TYR A 171 -14.31 -5.43 -3.45
CA TYR A 171 -13.24 -4.74 -4.13
C TYR A 171 -12.90 -3.46 -3.36
N ILE A 172 -11.61 -3.21 -3.19
CA ILE A 172 -11.08 -1.97 -2.65
C ILE A 172 -10.08 -1.37 -3.62
N MET A 173 -9.99 -0.05 -3.65
CA MET A 173 -8.87 0.67 -4.27
C MET A 173 -8.02 1.26 -3.17
N PHE A 174 -6.70 1.11 -3.26
CA PHE A 174 -5.80 1.58 -2.22
C PHE A 174 -4.44 2.00 -2.75
N GLY A 175 -3.88 2.98 -2.06
CA GLY A 175 -2.51 3.44 -2.14
C GLY A 175 -1.77 3.13 -0.84
N SER A 176 -0.44 3.18 -0.88
CA SER A 176 0.34 2.98 0.35
C SER A 176 1.62 3.77 0.36
N LEU A 177 1.88 4.41 1.50
CA LEU A 177 3.05 5.24 1.74
C LEU A 177 3.84 4.75 2.95
N GLY A 178 5.07 5.24 3.10
CA GLY A 178 5.82 5.06 4.33
C GLY A 178 5.32 6.00 5.43
N THR A 179 5.43 5.61 6.71
CA THR A 179 5.12 6.51 7.84
C THR A 179 6.05 7.72 7.93
N GLN A 180 7.12 7.78 7.13
CA GLN A 180 8.02 8.93 7.03
C GLN A 180 7.70 9.86 5.85
N SER A 181 6.67 9.55 5.05
CA SER A 181 6.24 10.42 3.95
C SER A 181 5.81 11.79 4.46
N SER A 182 5.97 12.84 3.64
CA SER A 182 5.52 14.17 4.03
C SER A 182 3.99 14.23 4.06
N LEU A 183 3.42 15.21 4.78
CA LEU A 183 1.97 15.44 4.73
C LEU A 183 1.51 15.73 3.29
N ALA A 184 2.32 16.44 2.51
CA ALA A 184 2.02 16.75 1.11
C ALA A 184 1.93 15.47 0.25
N ASP A 185 2.84 14.50 0.44
CA ASP A 185 2.78 13.22 -0.27
C ASP A 185 1.53 12.43 0.12
N ILE A 186 1.13 12.46 1.39
CA ILE A 186 -0.07 11.78 1.88
C ILE A 186 -1.33 12.42 1.28
N LEU A 187 -1.43 13.75 1.29
CA LEU A 187 -2.55 14.47 0.67
C LEU A 187 -2.62 14.19 -0.84
N PHE A 188 -1.47 14.21 -1.52
CA PHE A 188 -1.38 13.87 -2.94
C PHE A 188 -1.86 12.44 -3.23
N GLU A 189 -1.51 11.46 -2.40
CA GLU A 189 -2.02 10.09 -2.55
C GLU A 189 -3.54 10.02 -2.35
N ILE A 190 -4.09 10.76 -1.37
CA ILE A 190 -5.54 10.81 -1.10
C ILE A 190 -6.30 11.37 -2.29
N ASP A 191 -5.84 12.50 -2.83
CA ASP A 191 -6.46 13.13 -4.01
C ASP A 191 -6.33 12.23 -5.24
N THR A 192 -5.14 11.68 -5.50
CA THR A 192 -4.91 10.76 -6.63
C THR A 192 -5.80 9.52 -6.52
N LEU A 193 -5.97 8.95 -5.32
CA LEU A 193 -6.87 7.83 -5.10
C LEU A 193 -8.32 8.21 -5.41
N ALA A 194 -8.78 9.39 -4.96
CA ALA A 194 -10.14 9.85 -5.20
C ALA A 194 -10.43 10.07 -6.70
N GLU A 195 -9.50 10.68 -7.44
CA GLU A 195 -9.59 10.81 -8.90
C GLU A 195 -9.62 9.44 -9.60
N ASN A 196 -8.75 8.53 -9.18
CA ASN A 196 -8.68 7.19 -9.75
C ASN A 196 -9.95 6.36 -9.47
N VAL A 197 -10.63 6.58 -8.34
CA VAL A 197 -11.91 5.92 -8.05
C VAL A 197 -12.96 6.31 -9.07
N ILE A 198 -13.08 7.60 -9.41
CA ILE A 198 -14.01 8.06 -10.45
C ILE A 198 -13.65 7.42 -11.80
N ALA A 199 -12.38 7.53 -12.22
CA ALA A 199 -11.91 6.96 -13.46
C ALA A 199 -12.13 5.43 -13.53
N CYS A 200 -12.00 4.74 -12.40
CA CYS A 200 -12.24 3.32 -12.28
C CYS A 200 -13.74 2.96 -12.42
N VAL A 201 -14.63 3.73 -11.79
CA VAL A 201 -16.08 3.53 -11.92
C VAL A 201 -16.50 3.70 -13.38
N ASP A 202 -16.04 4.76 -14.04
CA ASP A 202 -16.32 5.01 -15.46
C ASP A 202 -15.76 3.91 -16.37
N ALA A 203 -14.52 3.48 -16.10
CA ALA A 203 -13.83 2.50 -16.93
C ALA A 203 -14.38 1.08 -16.74
N TYR A 204 -14.89 0.72 -15.57
CA TYR A 204 -15.25 -0.66 -15.25
C TYR A 204 -16.73 -0.89 -14.92
N GLY A 205 -17.54 0.17 -14.87
CA GLY A 205 -18.96 0.09 -14.51
C GLY A 205 -19.76 -0.92 -15.34
N PHE A 206 -19.37 -1.18 -16.58
CA PHE A 206 -20.03 -2.17 -17.45
C PHE A 206 -19.86 -3.64 -17.01
N PHE A 207 -18.99 -3.93 -16.03
CA PHE A 207 -18.89 -5.25 -15.41
C PHE A 207 -19.86 -5.43 -14.24
N LEU A 208 -20.42 -4.34 -13.73
CA LEU A 208 -21.38 -4.34 -12.64
C LEU A 208 -22.73 -4.85 -13.12
N ARG A 209 -23.47 -5.47 -12.20
CA ARG A 209 -24.84 -5.87 -12.47
C ARG A 209 -25.75 -4.64 -12.55
N ASP A 210 -26.76 -4.70 -13.41
CA ASP A 210 -27.69 -3.58 -13.67
C ASP A 210 -28.50 -3.16 -12.44
N ASP A 211 -28.67 -4.06 -11.46
CA ASP A 211 -29.39 -3.81 -10.20
C ASP A 211 -28.54 -3.11 -9.13
N VAL A 212 -27.24 -2.92 -9.38
CA VAL A 212 -26.28 -2.30 -8.45
C VAL A 212 -25.97 -0.85 -8.81
N LEU A 213 -25.96 -0.51 -10.11
CA LEU A 213 -25.76 0.87 -10.53
C LEU A 213 -26.99 1.68 -10.13
N PRO A 214 -26.83 2.89 -9.55
CA PRO A 214 -27.93 3.83 -9.43
C PRO A 214 -28.60 3.95 -10.79
N GLN A 215 -29.92 3.72 -10.82
CA GLN A 215 -30.74 3.96 -12.01
C GLN A 215 -30.74 5.46 -12.23
N ASP A 216 -29.71 6.01 -12.87
CA ASP A 216 -29.68 7.44 -13.15
C ASP A 216 -30.72 7.73 -14.23
N GLU A 217 -31.61 8.66 -13.88
CA GLU A 217 -32.64 9.19 -14.74
C GLU A 217 -32.01 9.59 -16.08
N THR A 218 -32.60 9.13 -17.17
CA THR A 218 -32.30 9.54 -18.55
C THR A 218 -30.94 9.13 -19.11
N ARG A 219 -30.89 7.89 -19.63
CA ARG A 219 -30.17 7.67 -20.89
C ARG A 219 -31.00 8.28 -22.03
N PRO A 220 -30.44 9.13 -22.91
CA PRO A 220 -31.17 9.65 -24.08
C PRO A 220 -31.60 8.53 -25.04
#